data_AF-A0A1Z1WJS1-F1
#
_entry.id   AF-A0A1Z1WJS1-F1
#
_cell.length_a   1.000
_cell.length_b   1.000
_cell.length_c   1.000
_cell.angle_alpha   90.00
_cell.angle_beta   90.00
_cell.angle_gamma   90.00
#
_symmetry.space_group_name_H-M   'P 1'
#
loop_
_entity.id
_entity.type
_entity.pdbx_description
1 polymer ?
#
loop_
_entity_poly.entity_id
_entity_poly.type
_entity_poly.pdbx_seq_one_letter_code
_entity_poly.pdbx_strand_id
1 'polypeptide(L)'
;MSKLSHGRLGHPRTCDQITVQADQLATHLKDADLSTPVPSCPGWTVNQLVRHLGHGYRWAETTIRTRAAAPPPDTEMRDLSAYAGEDPAVLAPWLRESAAGLTDALRAAGPGAPVWTPVPGETSGFFARRFAHESLVHRADAALALGIDFTVLDEAVAVDAVDEWMELGTHPLQLQFFPEKRELLGGEHPALPGDGRRPRGRGGLAGRPQGRRARLAPHGRRARRARRHRQRPPHRTDPDPLPPPPARHPATEVTGDAALLAFWLDRNGFG
;
A
#
# COMPACT_ATOMS: atom_id res chain seq x y z
N MET A 1 17.49 23.67 14.25
CA MET A 1 16.12 23.20 13.97
C MET A 1 16.21 21.89 13.21
N SER A 2 15.98 20.77 13.89
CA SER A 2 16.19 19.42 13.37
C SER A 2 15.13 19.07 12.32
N LYS A 3 15.56 18.68 11.12
CA LYS A 3 14.70 18.18 10.05
C LYS A 3 14.34 16.73 10.38
N LEU A 4 13.18 16.50 10.98
CA LEU A 4 12.66 15.15 11.19
C LEU A 4 12.18 14.55 9.85
N SER A 5 13.13 14.11 9.02
CA SER A 5 12.90 12.87 8.27
C SER A 5 12.55 11.84 9.34
N HIS A 6 11.29 11.42 9.40
CA HIS A 6 10.95 10.29 10.25
C HIS A 6 11.60 9.11 9.54
N GLY A 7 12.68 8.60 10.13
CA GLY A 7 13.52 7.59 9.49
C GLY A 7 12.67 6.36 9.16
N ARG A 8 12.92 5.77 7.98
CA ARG A 8 12.41 4.45 7.61
C ARG A 8 12.57 3.50 8.79
N LEU A 9 11.57 2.64 8.99
CA LEU A 9 11.64 1.61 10.02
C LEU A 9 12.90 0.75 9.79
N GLY A 10 13.62 0.43 10.87
CA GLY A 10 14.75 -0.49 10.78
C GLY A 10 14.28 -1.89 10.37
N HIS A 11 15.10 -2.61 9.59
CA HIS A 11 14.72 -3.91 9.00
C HIS A 11 14.05 -4.90 9.97
N PRO A 12 14.54 -5.12 11.21
CA PRO A 12 13.84 -6.00 12.14
C PRO A 12 12.41 -5.54 12.45
N ARG A 13 12.22 -4.25 12.71
CA ARG A 13 10.91 -3.65 13.00
C ARG A 13 9.97 -3.73 11.80
N THR A 14 10.51 -3.55 10.58
CA THR A 14 9.73 -3.72 9.35
C THR A 14 9.27 -5.16 9.18
N CYS A 15 10.13 -6.15 9.43
CA CYS A 15 9.74 -7.57 9.42
C CYS A 15 8.67 -7.86 10.48
N ASP A 16 8.80 -7.31 11.69
CA ASP A 16 7.82 -7.49 12.75
C ASP A 16 6.44 -6.93 12.37
N GLN A 17 6.38 -5.84 11.58
CA GLN A 17 5.10 -5.33 11.11
C GLN A 17 4.36 -6.31 10.20
N ILE A 18 5.04 -7.11 9.38
CA ILE A 18 4.37 -8.11 8.54
C ILE A 18 3.59 -9.11 9.40
N THR A 19 4.23 -9.68 10.44
CA THR A 19 3.54 -10.63 11.32
C THR A 19 2.48 -9.97 12.20
N VAL A 20 2.75 -8.77 12.74
CA VAL A 20 1.78 -8.04 13.56
C VAL A 20 0.52 -7.71 12.76
N GLN A 21 0.65 -7.17 11.55
CA GLN A 21 -0.50 -6.82 10.73
C GLN A 21 -1.25 -8.08 10.25
N ALA A 22 -0.54 -9.16 9.90
CA ALA A 22 -1.16 -10.43 9.52
C ALA A 22 -1.94 -11.06 10.69
N ASP A 23 -1.43 -11.03 11.91
CA ASP A 23 -2.12 -11.55 13.09
C ASP A 23 -3.37 -10.74 13.47
N GLN A 24 -3.27 -9.41 13.39
CA GLN A 24 -4.41 -8.52 13.59
C GLN A 24 -5.50 -8.75 12.52
N LEU A 25 -5.11 -8.90 11.25
CA LEU A 25 -6.04 -9.26 10.18
C LEU A 25 -6.67 -10.63 10.42
N ALA A 26 -5.88 -11.64 10.79
CA ALA A 26 -6.38 -12.97 11.12
C ALA A 26 -7.40 -12.95 12.28
N THR A 27 -7.26 -12.01 13.22
CA THR A 27 -8.23 -11.79 14.30
C THR A 27 -9.55 -11.22 13.79
N HIS A 28 -9.54 -10.36 12.76
CA HIS A 28 -10.77 -9.83 12.13
C HIS A 28 -11.61 -10.93 11.46
N LEU A 29 -11.00 -12.05 11.07
CA LEU A 29 -11.70 -13.14 10.38
C LEU A 29 -12.56 -13.97 11.32
N LYS A 30 -12.32 -13.91 12.63
CA LYS A 30 -13.06 -14.71 13.61
C LYS A 30 -14.56 -14.39 13.52
N ASP A 31 -15.36 -15.43 13.28
CA ASP A 31 -16.83 -15.35 13.14
C ASP A 31 -17.31 -14.41 12.00
N ALA A 32 -16.41 -14.02 11.09
CA ALA A 32 -16.71 -13.12 9.99
C ALA A 32 -17.31 -13.85 8.78
N ASP A 33 -18.22 -13.19 8.07
CA ASP A 33 -18.65 -13.62 6.74
C ASP A 33 -17.58 -13.26 5.69
N LEU A 34 -16.79 -14.25 5.29
CA LEU A 34 -15.70 -14.04 4.34
C LEU A 34 -16.19 -13.77 2.90
N SER A 35 -17.48 -13.96 2.62
CA SER A 35 -18.09 -13.56 1.34
C SER A 35 -18.38 -12.06 1.24
N THR A 36 -18.19 -11.32 2.33
CA THR A 36 -18.40 -9.86 2.39
C THR A 36 -17.56 -9.16 1.31
N PRO A 37 -18.18 -8.34 0.44
CA PRO A 37 -17.45 -7.56 -0.57
C PRO A 37 -16.52 -6.52 0.06
N VAL A 38 -15.35 -6.31 -0.53
CA VAL A 38 -14.36 -5.30 -0.09
C VAL A 38 -14.52 -4.02 -0.92
N PRO A 39 -15.04 -2.91 -0.37
CA PRO A 39 -15.34 -1.72 -1.17
C PRO A 39 -14.11 -1.04 -1.80
N SER A 40 -12.95 -1.14 -1.16
CA SER A 40 -11.67 -0.60 -1.64
C SER A 40 -10.96 -1.51 -2.65
N CYS A 41 -11.38 -2.78 -2.78
CA CYS A 41 -10.90 -3.74 -3.76
C CYS A 41 -12.09 -4.26 -4.59
N PRO A 42 -12.63 -3.47 -5.54
CA PRO A 42 -13.84 -3.83 -6.25
C PRO A 42 -13.75 -5.19 -6.95
N GLY A 43 -14.77 -6.03 -6.74
CA GLY A 43 -14.82 -7.39 -7.27
C GLY A 43 -14.22 -8.45 -6.35
N TRP A 44 -13.60 -8.06 -5.24
CA TRP A 44 -13.08 -8.99 -4.25
C TRP A 44 -14.01 -9.15 -3.04
N THR A 45 -13.98 -10.35 -2.48
CA THR A 45 -14.50 -10.68 -1.15
C THR A 45 -13.38 -10.62 -0.11
N VAL A 46 -13.71 -10.58 1.19
CA VAL A 46 -12.72 -10.68 2.27
C VAL A 46 -11.89 -11.95 2.14
N ASN A 47 -12.51 -13.08 1.74
CA ASN A 47 -11.82 -14.33 1.45
C ASN A 47 -10.68 -14.14 0.43
N GLN A 48 -11.00 -13.50 -0.70
CA GLN A 48 -10.04 -13.27 -1.78
C GLN A 48 -8.95 -12.27 -1.38
N LEU A 49 -9.28 -11.23 -0.61
CA LEU A 49 -8.30 -10.30 -0.07
C LEU A 49 -7.26 -11.00 0.83
N VAL A 50 -7.71 -11.92 1.69
CA VAL A 50 -6.79 -12.67 2.57
C VAL A 50 -5.96 -13.66 1.75
N ARG A 51 -6.55 -14.29 0.73
CA ARG A 51 -5.83 -15.17 -0.20
C ARG A 51 -4.76 -14.42 -0.97
N HIS A 52 -5.08 -13.26 -1.53
CA HIS A 52 -4.13 -12.37 -2.18
C HIS A 52 -2.90 -12.14 -1.31
N LEU A 53 -3.13 -11.69 -0.08
CA LEU A 53 -2.05 -11.34 0.84
C LEU A 53 -1.21 -12.57 1.22
N GLY A 54 -1.84 -13.72 1.50
CA GLY A 54 -1.11 -14.95 1.82
C GLY A 54 -0.30 -15.51 0.65
N HIS A 55 -0.84 -15.49 -0.57
CA HIS A 55 -0.07 -15.86 -1.77
C HIS A 55 1.04 -14.86 -2.06
N GLY A 56 0.82 -13.56 -1.83
CA GLY A 56 1.84 -12.53 -1.90
C GLY A 56 3.00 -12.80 -0.96
N TYR A 57 2.74 -13.18 0.30
CA TYR A 57 3.80 -13.55 1.23
C TYR A 57 4.64 -14.74 0.71
N ARG A 58 3.99 -15.78 0.20
CA ARG A 58 4.66 -16.98 -0.31
C ARG A 58 5.47 -16.68 -1.58
N TRP A 59 4.94 -15.86 -2.46
CA TRP A 59 5.63 -15.40 -3.67
C TRP A 59 6.88 -14.58 -3.34
N ALA A 60 6.77 -13.67 -2.36
CA ALA A 60 7.92 -12.91 -1.88
C ALA A 60 8.92 -13.81 -1.14
N GLU A 61 8.45 -14.76 -0.33
CA GLU A 61 9.31 -15.75 0.33
C GLU A 61 10.13 -16.53 -0.71
N THR A 62 9.49 -17.04 -1.76
CA THR A 62 10.18 -17.71 -2.88
C THR A 62 11.22 -16.80 -3.51
N THR A 63 10.87 -15.54 -3.79
CA THR A 63 11.80 -14.54 -4.35
C THR A 63 13.05 -14.38 -3.48
N ILE A 64 12.86 -14.25 -2.17
CA ILE A 64 13.96 -14.07 -1.21
C ILE A 64 14.80 -15.34 -1.06
N ARG A 65 14.16 -16.50 -0.81
CA ARG A 65 14.87 -17.76 -0.56
C ARG A 65 15.69 -18.23 -1.76
N THR A 66 15.16 -18.03 -2.97
CA THR A 66 15.84 -18.44 -4.21
C THR A 66 16.81 -17.41 -4.74
N ARG A 67 16.83 -16.19 -4.16
CA ARG A 67 17.50 -15.01 -4.72
C ARG A 67 17.18 -14.85 -6.20
N ALA A 68 15.89 -14.90 -6.52
CA ALA A 68 15.42 -14.92 -7.90
C ALA A 68 16.05 -13.78 -8.72
N ALA A 69 16.48 -14.06 -9.95
CA ALA A 69 17.03 -13.06 -10.86
C ALA A 69 15.96 -12.40 -11.75
N ALA A 70 14.74 -12.92 -11.71
CA ALA A 70 13.58 -12.52 -12.51
C ALA A 70 12.30 -12.72 -11.67
N PRO A 71 11.16 -12.10 -12.03
CA PRO A 71 9.91 -12.28 -11.29
C PRO A 71 9.47 -13.75 -11.33
N PRO A 72 9.19 -14.38 -10.17
CA PRO A 72 8.49 -15.67 -10.16
C PRO A 72 7.04 -15.50 -10.66
N PRO A 73 6.39 -16.59 -11.12
CA PRO A 73 4.97 -16.55 -11.48
C PRO A 73 4.09 -16.03 -10.34
N ASP A 74 3.19 -15.10 -10.64
CA ASP A 74 2.33 -14.41 -9.67
C ASP A 74 0.83 -14.76 -9.85
N THR A 75 0.51 -15.78 -10.63
CA THR A 75 -0.88 -16.15 -10.96
C THR A 75 -1.72 -16.40 -9.71
N GLU A 76 -1.20 -17.10 -8.70
CA GLU A 76 -1.96 -17.44 -7.49
C GLU A 76 -2.32 -16.23 -6.62
N MET A 77 -1.52 -15.15 -6.67
CA MET A 77 -1.84 -13.92 -5.95
C MET A 77 -2.78 -13.00 -6.75
N ARG A 78 -2.92 -13.20 -8.08
CA ARG A 78 -3.74 -12.33 -8.94
C ARG A 78 -5.08 -12.95 -9.33
N ASP A 79 -5.09 -14.23 -9.72
CA ASP A 79 -6.31 -14.94 -10.08
C ASP A 79 -6.90 -15.60 -8.85
N LEU A 80 -7.81 -14.88 -8.22
CA LEU A 80 -8.46 -15.29 -6.98
C LEU A 80 -9.87 -15.84 -7.21
N SER A 81 -10.26 -16.04 -8.47
CA SER A 81 -11.62 -16.40 -8.86
C SER A 81 -12.06 -17.76 -8.29
N ALA A 82 -11.10 -18.66 -8.08
CA ALA A 82 -11.33 -19.98 -7.51
C ALA A 82 -11.53 -19.98 -5.98
N TYR A 83 -11.16 -18.89 -5.27
CA TYR A 83 -11.22 -18.83 -3.82
C TYR A 83 -12.54 -18.22 -3.34
N ALA A 84 -13.40 -19.07 -2.79
CA ALA A 84 -14.66 -18.65 -2.18
C ALA A 84 -15.05 -19.58 -1.03
N GLY A 85 -15.66 -18.99 0.02
CA GLY A 85 -16.38 -19.75 1.05
C GLY A 85 -15.50 -20.60 1.98
N GLU A 86 -14.25 -20.23 2.17
CA GLU A 86 -13.35 -20.94 3.08
C GLU A 86 -13.71 -20.64 4.55
N ASP A 87 -13.40 -21.58 5.42
CA ASP A 87 -13.61 -21.41 6.86
C ASP A 87 -12.54 -20.46 7.44
N PRO A 88 -12.92 -19.38 8.17
CA PRO A 88 -11.97 -18.57 8.92
C PRO A 88 -10.98 -19.38 9.78
N ALA A 89 -11.39 -20.52 10.34
CA ALA A 89 -10.54 -21.40 11.14
C ALA A 89 -9.40 -22.06 10.32
N VAL A 90 -9.54 -22.13 8.99
CA VAL A 90 -8.50 -22.61 8.07
C VAL A 90 -7.67 -21.44 7.54
N LEU A 91 -8.34 -20.36 7.14
CA LEU A 91 -7.68 -19.25 6.45
C LEU A 91 -6.81 -18.40 7.39
N ALA A 92 -7.25 -18.20 8.64
CA ALA A 92 -6.51 -17.39 9.61
C ALA A 92 -5.15 -18.01 10.00
N PRO A 93 -5.03 -19.32 10.34
CA PRO A 93 -3.72 -19.95 10.53
C PRO A 93 -2.85 -19.92 9.28
N TRP A 94 -3.42 -20.19 8.09
CA TRP A 94 -2.66 -20.18 6.85
C TRP A 94 -2.06 -18.81 6.52
N LEU A 95 -2.79 -17.72 6.78
CA LEU A 95 -2.26 -16.36 6.63
C LEU A 95 -1.08 -16.11 7.56
N ARG A 96 -1.19 -16.51 8.84
CA ARG A 96 -0.13 -16.36 9.85
C ARG A 96 1.13 -17.15 9.46
N GLU A 97 0.97 -18.39 9.04
CA GLU A 97 2.07 -19.25 8.59
C GLU A 97 2.78 -18.65 7.38
N SER A 98 2.00 -18.12 6.42
CA SER A 98 2.55 -17.48 5.22
C SER A 98 3.35 -16.21 5.57
N ALA A 99 2.83 -15.39 6.49
CA ALA A 99 3.55 -14.21 7.00
C ALA A 99 4.84 -14.61 7.72
N ALA A 100 4.79 -15.62 8.59
CA ALA A 100 5.96 -16.14 9.30
C ALA A 100 7.05 -16.61 8.31
N GLY A 101 6.68 -17.41 7.30
CA GLY A 101 7.59 -17.89 6.26
C GLY A 101 8.35 -16.76 5.55
N LEU A 102 7.64 -15.71 5.13
CA LEU A 102 8.27 -14.53 4.54
C LEU A 102 9.21 -13.82 5.53
N THR A 103 8.77 -13.57 6.77
CA THR A 103 9.60 -12.85 7.75
C THR A 103 10.86 -13.61 8.12
N ASP A 104 10.80 -14.94 8.21
CA ASP A 104 11.97 -15.77 8.47
C ASP A 104 12.96 -15.71 7.30
N ALA A 105 12.47 -15.75 6.06
CA ALA A 105 13.30 -15.58 4.87
C ALA A 105 13.98 -14.20 4.83
N LEU A 106 13.24 -13.12 5.14
CA LEU A 106 13.77 -11.75 5.16
C LEU A 106 14.80 -11.54 6.28
N ARG A 107 14.58 -12.12 7.46
CA ARG A 107 15.54 -12.05 8.57
C ARG A 107 16.82 -12.82 8.23
N ALA A 108 16.69 -14.02 7.66
CA ALA A 108 17.83 -14.84 7.25
C ALA A 108 18.65 -14.19 6.13
N ALA A 109 18.00 -13.54 5.16
CA ALA A 109 18.67 -12.85 4.07
C ALA A 109 19.33 -11.53 4.51
N GLY A 110 18.78 -10.87 5.54
CA GLY A 110 19.14 -9.50 5.91
C GLY A 110 18.59 -8.46 4.93
N PRO A 111 18.73 -7.16 5.20
CA PRO A 111 18.12 -6.10 4.40
C PRO A 111 18.79 -5.85 3.05
N GLY A 112 20.07 -6.22 2.89
CA GLY A 112 20.88 -5.88 1.71
C GLY A 112 21.06 -7.02 0.72
N ALA A 113 20.30 -8.12 0.85
CA ALA A 113 20.49 -9.26 -0.04
C ALA A 113 20.06 -8.89 -1.48
N PRO A 114 20.92 -9.19 -2.48
CA PRO A 114 20.55 -8.97 -3.87
C PRO A 114 19.49 -10.01 -4.28
N VAL A 115 18.36 -9.50 -4.76
CA VAL A 115 17.21 -10.26 -5.26
C VAL A 115 16.56 -9.45 -6.37
N TRP A 116 15.81 -10.10 -7.26
CA TRP A 116 14.95 -9.39 -8.20
C TRP A 116 13.90 -8.58 -7.45
N THR A 117 13.67 -7.35 -7.89
CA THR A 117 12.65 -6.44 -7.37
C THR A 117 11.94 -5.74 -8.53
N PRO A 118 10.68 -5.31 -8.37
CA PRO A 118 9.98 -4.49 -9.36
C PRO A 118 10.64 -3.12 -9.59
N VAL A 119 11.43 -2.65 -8.61
CA VAL A 119 12.13 -1.37 -8.64
C VAL A 119 13.63 -1.60 -8.81
N PRO A 120 14.22 -1.29 -9.98
CA PRO A 120 15.63 -1.57 -10.25
C PRO A 120 16.58 -0.99 -9.19
N GLY A 121 17.54 -1.80 -8.74
CA GLY A 121 18.56 -1.40 -7.76
C GLY A 121 18.17 -1.61 -6.30
N GLU A 122 16.96 -2.11 -6.03
CA GLU A 122 16.52 -2.47 -4.68
C GLU A 122 17.01 -3.87 -4.25
N THR A 123 16.82 -4.17 -2.96
CA THR A 123 17.28 -5.39 -2.28
C THR A 123 16.12 -6.09 -1.57
N SER A 124 16.40 -7.17 -0.83
CA SER A 124 15.42 -7.83 0.05
C SER A 124 14.68 -6.86 1.00
N GLY A 125 15.33 -5.76 1.41
CA GLY A 125 14.70 -4.71 2.21
C GLY A 125 13.48 -4.06 1.56
N PHE A 126 13.40 -4.04 0.23
CA PHE A 126 12.21 -3.59 -0.50
C PHE A 126 10.99 -4.47 -0.18
N PHE A 127 11.13 -5.80 -0.25
CA PHE A 127 10.03 -6.70 0.07
C PHE A 127 9.61 -6.62 1.52
N ALA A 128 10.55 -6.42 2.45
CA ALA A 128 10.21 -6.18 3.85
C ALA A 128 9.28 -4.96 3.99
N ARG A 129 9.65 -3.83 3.39
CA ARG A 129 8.88 -2.58 3.47
C ARG A 129 7.54 -2.68 2.73
N ARG A 130 7.57 -3.19 1.49
CA ARG A 130 6.37 -3.40 0.66
C ARG A 130 5.35 -4.25 1.39
N PHE A 131 5.74 -5.43 1.90
CA PHE A 131 4.80 -6.32 2.57
C PHE A 131 4.37 -5.82 3.95
N ALA A 132 5.20 -5.08 4.70
CA ALA A 132 4.74 -4.44 5.93
C ALA A 132 3.57 -3.48 5.68
N HIS A 133 3.66 -2.69 4.61
CA HIS A 133 2.62 -1.73 4.23
C HIS A 133 1.45 -2.39 3.49
N GLU A 134 1.70 -3.40 2.66
CA GLU A 134 0.66 -4.24 2.04
C GLU A 134 -0.27 -4.82 3.11
N SER A 135 0.31 -5.43 4.15
CA SER A 135 -0.43 -6.03 5.26
C SER A 135 -1.23 -4.99 6.04
N LEU A 136 -0.65 -3.81 6.27
CA LEU A 136 -1.33 -2.71 6.97
C LEU A 136 -2.56 -2.23 6.19
N VAL A 137 -2.40 -1.99 4.88
CA VAL A 137 -3.47 -1.51 4.01
C VAL A 137 -4.58 -2.55 3.88
N HIS A 138 -4.24 -3.80 3.59
CA HIS A 138 -5.25 -4.85 3.45
C HIS A 138 -5.93 -5.23 4.76
N ARG A 139 -5.27 -5.02 5.91
CA ARG A 139 -5.97 -5.04 7.20
C ARG A 139 -7.01 -3.93 7.31
N ALA A 140 -6.68 -2.72 6.85
CA ALA A 140 -7.62 -1.60 6.82
C ALA A 140 -8.81 -1.88 5.88
N ASP A 141 -8.55 -2.47 4.71
CA ASP A 141 -9.57 -2.87 3.75
C ASP A 141 -10.55 -3.91 4.33
N ALA A 142 -10.01 -4.94 5.00
CA ALA A 142 -10.83 -5.95 5.67
C ALA A 142 -11.64 -5.34 6.82
N ALA A 143 -11.03 -4.46 7.63
CA ALA A 143 -11.73 -3.78 8.72
C ALA A 143 -12.89 -2.91 8.18
N LEU A 144 -12.65 -2.19 7.09
CA LEU A 144 -13.68 -1.41 6.41
C LEU A 144 -14.83 -2.29 5.90
N ALA A 145 -14.51 -3.42 5.25
CA ALA A 145 -15.50 -4.35 4.72
C ALA A 145 -16.37 -4.96 5.83
N LEU A 146 -15.74 -5.37 6.93
CA LEU A 146 -16.39 -6.05 8.06
C LEU A 146 -17.02 -5.07 9.08
N GLY A 147 -16.82 -3.76 8.90
CA GLY A 147 -17.33 -2.75 9.84
C GLY A 147 -16.64 -2.77 11.20
N ILE A 148 -15.36 -3.17 11.23
CA ILE A 148 -14.50 -3.22 12.43
C ILE A 148 -13.75 -1.89 12.57
N ASP A 149 -13.60 -1.42 13.80
CA ASP A 149 -12.79 -0.23 14.08
C ASP A 149 -11.32 -0.48 13.74
N PHE A 150 -10.74 0.43 12.95
CA PHE A 150 -9.35 0.36 12.54
C PHE A 150 -8.52 1.43 13.24
N THR A 151 -7.40 1.01 13.84
CA THR A 151 -6.41 1.91 14.42
C THR A 151 -5.00 1.46 14.03
N VAL A 152 -4.13 2.43 13.80
CA VAL A 152 -2.68 2.23 13.71
C VAL A 152 -2.09 2.81 14.99
N LEU A 153 -1.60 1.94 15.87
CA LEU A 153 -1.06 2.36 17.17
C LEU A 153 0.28 3.11 17.03
N ASP A 154 1.01 2.80 15.96
CA ASP A 154 2.35 3.30 15.73
C ASP A 154 2.36 4.31 14.57
N GLU A 155 2.45 5.60 14.92
CA GLU A 155 2.44 6.68 13.94
C GLU A 155 3.57 6.55 12.90
N ALA A 156 4.73 6.02 13.29
CA ALA A 156 5.86 5.89 12.38
C ALA A 156 5.56 4.91 11.23
N VAL A 157 4.78 3.86 11.51
CA VAL A 157 4.35 2.89 10.48
C VAL A 157 3.37 3.54 9.51
N ALA A 158 2.40 4.31 10.03
CA ALA A 158 1.44 5.03 9.17
C ALA A 158 2.13 6.07 8.27
N VAL A 159 3.11 6.80 8.82
CA VAL A 159 3.88 7.80 8.06
C VAL A 159 4.73 7.12 6.98
N ASP A 160 5.45 6.03 7.31
CA ASP A 160 6.28 5.32 6.33
C ASP A 160 5.44 4.67 5.22
N ALA A 161 4.22 4.20 5.52
CA ALA A 161 3.30 3.67 4.52
C ALA A 161 2.86 4.74 3.50
N VAL A 162 2.54 5.94 3.98
CA VAL A 162 2.18 7.08 3.11
C VAL A 162 3.39 7.54 2.30
N ASP A 163 4.57 7.61 2.93
CA ASP A 163 5.83 7.97 2.24
C ASP A 163 6.17 6.95 1.15
N GLU A 164 6.06 5.65 1.41
CA GLU A 164 6.30 4.60 0.40
C GLU A 164 5.28 4.69 -0.75
N TRP A 165 4.00 4.89 -0.45
CA TRP A 165 2.97 5.04 -1.47
C TRP A 165 3.27 6.23 -2.40
N MET A 166 3.74 7.35 -1.83
CA MET A 166 4.16 8.51 -2.62
C MET A 166 5.42 8.23 -3.45
N GLU A 167 6.43 7.59 -2.85
CA GLU A 167 7.69 7.21 -3.51
C GLU A 167 7.42 6.30 -4.72
N LEU A 168 6.61 5.26 -4.55
CA LEU A 168 6.31 4.31 -5.62
C LEU A 168 5.38 4.90 -6.68
N GLY A 169 4.38 5.69 -6.26
CA GLY A 169 3.46 6.36 -7.17
C GLY A 169 4.13 7.39 -8.09
N THR A 170 5.31 7.90 -7.70
CA THR A 170 6.12 8.85 -8.49
C THR A 170 7.42 8.26 -9.02
N HIS A 171 7.64 6.95 -8.83
CA HIS A 171 8.86 6.30 -9.28
C HIS A 171 9.01 6.39 -10.81
N PRO A 172 10.21 6.69 -11.36
CA PRO A 172 10.38 6.87 -12.81
C PRO A 172 9.88 5.71 -13.66
N LEU A 173 10.03 4.47 -13.18
CA LEU A 173 9.48 3.29 -13.85
C LEU A 173 7.94 3.31 -13.89
N GLN A 174 7.29 3.70 -12.79
CA GLN A 174 5.84 3.88 -12.74
C GLN A 174 5.37 4.93 -13.76
N LEU A 175 6.12 6.03 -13.90
CA LEU A 175 5.81 7.10 -14.84
C LEU A 175 6.09 6.75 -16.31
N GLN A 176 6.77 5.63 -16.58
CA GLN A 176 6.90 5.09 -17.94
C GLN A 176 5.64 4.31 -18.32
N PHE A 177 5.11 3.49 -17.40
CA PHE A 177 3.88 2.71 -17.62
C PHE A 177 2.61 3.57 -17.55
N PHE A 178 2.61 4.59 -16.67
CA PHE A 178 1.48 5.50 -16.44
C PHE A 178 1.93 6.96 -16.61
N PRO A 179 2.17 7.43 -17.85
CA PRO A 179 2.64 8.79 -18.14
C PRO A 179 1.78 9.90 -17.52
N GLU A 180 0.48 9.68 -17.36
CA GLU A 180 -0.47 10.60 -16.73
C GLU A 180 -0.11 10.91 -15.27
N LYS A 181 0.56 9.98 -14.56
CA LYS A 181 1.02 10.19 -13.19
C LYS A 181 2.14 11.24 -13.09
N ARG A 182 2.72 11.72 -14.20
CA ARG A 182 3.69 12.83 -14.18
C ARG A 182 3.09 14.13 -13.67
N GLU A 183 1.76 14.28 -13.71
CA GLU A 183 1.07 15.40 -13.05
C GLU A 183 1.37 15.47 -11.54
N LEU A 184 1.64 14.32 -10.89
CA LEU A 184 2.04 14.25 -9.48
C LEU A 184 3.36 14.97 -9.18
N LEU A 185 4.22 15.14 -10.19
CA LEU A 185 5.48 15.88 -10.08
C LEU A 185 5.31 17.40 -10.22
N GLY A 186 4.08 17.88 -10.49
CA GLY A 186 3.79 19.31 -10.60
C GLY A 186 4.19 19.94 -11.94
N GLY A 187 3.99 19.24 -13.06
CA GLY A 187 4.21 19.80 -14.40
C GLY A 187 3.50 21.15 -14.61
N GLU A 188 4.04 22.01 -15.50
CA GLU A 188 3.56 23.37 -15.74
C GLU A 188 2.05 23.43 -16.05
N HIS A 189 1.24 23.74 -15.04
CA HIS A 189 -0.10 24.27 -15.19
C HIS A 189 -0.13 25.67 -14.59
N PRO A 190 -0.94 26.60 -15.17
CA PRO A 190 -0.84 28.02 -14.90
C PRO A 190 -1.01 28.26 -13.40
N ALA A 191 -0.10 29.06 -12.85
CA ALA A 191 -0.10 29.47 -11.46
C ALA A 191 -1.55 29.67 -10.97
N LEU A 192 -2.00 28.79 -10.08
CA LEU A 192 -3.19 29.06 -9.28
C LEU A 192 -2.97 30.45 -8.65
N PRO A 193 -4.00 31.32 -8.58
CA PRO A 193 -3.83 32.67 -8.07
C PRO A 193 -3.46 32.63 -6.58
N GLY A 194 -2.16 32.55 -6.32
CA GLY A 194 -1.50 32.85 -5.07
C GLY A 194 -1.05 34.30 -5.12
N ASP A 195 -1.30 35.00 -4.02
CA ASP A 195 -0.94 36.39 -3.79
C ASP A 195 0.47 36.72 -4.28
N GLY A 196 0.55 37.78 -5.09
CA GLY A 196 1.74 38.13 -5.83
C GLY A 196 2.96 38.36 -4.94
N ARG A 197 3.88 37.39 -4.95
CA ARG A 197 5.32 37.64 -4.78
C ARG A 197 6.14 36.52 -5.45
N ARG A 198 6.56 36.77 -6.69
CA ARG A 198 7.57 35.97 -7.38
C ARG A 198 8.97 36.29 -6.84
N PRO A 199 9.81 35.30 -6.50
CA PRO A 199 11.25 35.47 -6.60
C PRO A 199 11.71 35.08 -8.01
N ARG A 200 12.41 36.00 -8.68
CA ARG A 200 13.16 35.71 -9.92
C ARG A 200 14.44 34.98 -9.56
N GLY A 201 14.83 33.97 -10.34
CA GLY A 201 16.25 33.57 -10.44
C GLY A 201 16.55 32.09 -10.67
N ARG A 202 16.71 31.74 -11.96
CA ARG A 202 17.69 30.82 -12.58
C ARG A 202 18.00 29.45 -11.93
N GLY A 203 17.66 28.40 -12.70
CA GLY A 203 18.60 27.33 -13.10
C GLY A 203 19.03 26.34 -12.01
N GLY A 204 18.41 25.16 -12.01
CA GLY A 204 18.89 24.00 -11.28
C GLY A 204 17.82 22.93 -11.09
N LEU A 205 18.01 21.79 -11.76
CA LEU A 205 17.29 20.54 -11.50
C LEU A 205 17.51 20.10 -10.04
N ALA A 206 16.65 20.50 -9.11
CA ALA A 206 16.51 19.91 -7.77
C ALA A 206 15.35 20.58 -7.00
N GLY A 207 14.11 20.20 -7.29
CA GLY A 207 12.95 20.61 -6.50
C GLY A 207 12.53 19.52 -5.52
N ARG A 208 13.10 19.49 -4.32
CA ARG A 208 12.52 18.72 -3.20
C ARG A 208 11.19 19.37 -2.80
N PRO A 209 10.07 18.63 -2.63
CA PRO A 209 8.85 19.23 -2.12
C PRO A 209 9.09 19.66 -0.67
N GLN A 210 9.04 20.98 -0.43
CA GLN A 210 9.04 21.55 0.91
C GLN A 210 7.74 21.16 1.60
N GLY A 211 7.89 20.69 2.84
CA GLY A 211 6.85 19.95 3.53
C GLY A 211 5.58 20.75 3.80
N ARG A 212 4.45 20.13 3.47
CA ARG A 212 3.16 20.34 4.14
C ARG A 212 2.55 18.96 4.35
N ARG A 213 2.54 18.50 5.60
CA ARG A 213 2.08 17.16 6.00
C ARG A 213 0.61 17.22 6.38
N ALA A 214 -0.14 16.18 6.03
CA ALA A 214 -1.50 15.95 6.53
C ALA A 214 -1.47 14.80 7.57
N ARG A 215 -2.10 15.01 8.73
CA ARG A 215 -2.40 13.97 9.73
C ARG A 215 -3.90 13.75 9.81
N LEU A 216 -4.34 12.50 10.01
CA LEU A 216 -5.74 12.05 10.10
C LEU A 216 -6.04 11.46 11.48
N ALA A 217 -7.22 11.72 12.05
CA ALA A 217 -7.73 11.11 13.30
C ALA A 217 -9.23 10.71 13.15
N PRO A 218 -9.75 9.67 13.86
CA PRO A 218 -11.10 9.15 13.60
C PRO A 218 -12.14 9.49 14.70
N HIS A 219 -13.39 9.81 14.30
CA HIS A 219 -14.61 9.57 15.10
C HIS A 219 -15.91 9.61 14.26
N GLY A 220 -16.79 8.60 14.44
CA GLY A 220 -18.25 8.76 14.63
C GLY A 220 -19.22 9.02 13.45
N ARG A 221 -19.91 7.93 13.01
CA ARG A 221 -21.26 7.81 12.40
C ARG A 221 -21.47 7.96 10.88
N ARG A 222 -22.47 7.17 10.42
CA ARG A 222 -22.75 6.59 9.09
C ARG A 222 -23.28 7.57 8.02
N ALA A 223 -22.88 7.37 6.75
CA ALA A 223 -23.75 7.52 5.57
C ALA A 223 -23.14 6.89 4.30
N ARG A 224 -24.00 6.31 3.45
CA ARG A 224 -23.70 5.66 2.15
C ARG A 224 -23.60 6.67 1.00
N ARG A 225 -22.72 6.42 0.02
CA ARG A 225 -22.95 6.88 -1.36
C ARG A 225 -22.28 5.99 -2.40
N ALA A 226 -23.05 5.63 -3.42
CA ALA A 226 -22.62 4.86 -4.58
C ALA A 226 -21.96 5.76 -5.63
N ARG A 227 -20.92 5.26 -6.31
CA ARG A 227 -20.45 5.78 -7.61
C ARG A 227 -20.19 4.62 -8.57
N ARG A 228 -20.54 4.85 -9.83
CA ARG A 228 -20.50 3.90 -10.94
C ARG A 228 -19.05 3.76 -11.43
N HIS A 229 -18.57 2.53 -11.63
CA HIS A 229 -17.25 2.25 -12.19
C HIS A 229 -17.35 1.71 -13.62
N ARG A 230 -16.44 2.18 -14.47
CA ARG A 230 -16.14 1.61 -15.78
C ARG A 230 -15.07 0.54 -15.57
N GLN A 231 -15.32 -0.68 -16.05
CA GLN A 231 -14.38 -1.79 -15.97
C GLN A 231 -13.19 -1.55 -16.90
N ARG A 232 -11.96 -1.75 -16.40
CA ARG A 232 -10.72 -1.83 -17.18
C ARG A 232 -10.36 -3.32 -17.37
N PRO A 233 -9.96 -3.78 -18.57
CA PRO A 233 -9.72 -5.19 -18.83
C PRO A 233 -8.39 -5.66 -18.21
N PRO A 234 -8.28 -6.94 -17.80
CA PRO A 234 -7.03 -7.53 -17.35
C PRO A 234 -6.12 -7.83 -18.55
N HIS A 235 -4.84 -8.09 -18.28
CA HIS A 235 -3.78 -8.48 -19.24
C HIS A 235 -2.94 -7.32 -19.78
N ARG A 236 -2.02 -6.87 -18.93
CA ARG A 236 -0.61 -6.63 -19.28
C ARG A 236 0.23 -6.92 -18.04
N THR A 237 1.48 -7.33 -18.23
CA THR A 237 2.50 -7.41 -17.17
C THR A 237 2.78 -5.99 -16.67
N ASP A 238 1.82 -5.45 -15.95
CA ASP A 238 1.95 -4.19 -15.25
C ASP A 238 2.86 -4.43 -14.04
N PRO A 239 3.70 -3.45 -13.66
CA PRO A 239 4.36 -3.50 -12.35
C PRO A 239 3.28 -3.76 -11.30
N ASP A 240 3.61 -4.61 -10.33
CA ASP A 240 2.69 -5.03 -9.27
C ASP A 240 1.87 -3.83 -8.80
N PRO A 241 0.53 -3.86 -8.93
CA PRO A 241 -0.30 -2.74 -8.54
C PRO A 241 0.04 -2.44 -7.07
N LEU A 242 0.59 -1.25 -6.85
CA LEU A 242 0.80 -0.70 -5.52
C LEU A 242 -0.46 -0.92 -4.68
N PRO A 243 -0.40 -1.15 -3.37
CA PRO A 243 -1.62 -1.36 -2.61
C PRO A 243 -2.55 -0.14 -2.71
N PRO A 244 -3.87 -0.37 -2.56
CA PRO A 244 -4.85 0.70 -2.71
C PRO A 244 -4.59 1.81 -1.70
N PRO A 245 -4.80 3.09 -2.06
CA PRO A 245 -4.78 4.13 -1.04
C PRO A 245 -5.94 3.90 -0.06
N PRO A 246 -5.80 4.33 1.21
CA PRO A 246 -6.91 4.31 2.14
C PRO A 246 -8.08 5.10 1.56
N ALA A 247 -9.25 4.45 1.48
CA ALA A 247 -10.47 5.11 1.04
C ALA A 247 -10.75 6.33 1.94
N ARG A 248 -11.16 7.47 1.34
CA ARG A 248 -11.60 8.63 2.14
C ARG A 248 -12.83 8.24 2.95
N HIS A 249 -12.66 8.15 4.27
CA HIS A 249 -13.79 8.09 5.18
C HIS A 249 -14.35 9.51 5.37
N PRO A 250 -15.68 9.71 5.39
CA PRO A 250 -16.28 11.05 5.55
C PRO A 250 -15.95 11.74 6.90
N ALA A 251 -15.39 11.00 7.87
CA ALA A 251 -14.96 11.51 9.18
C ALA A 251 -13.44 11.80 9.27
N THR A 252 -12.75 11.91 8.14
CA THR A 252 -11.31 12.12 8.10
C THR A 252 -10.97 13.60 8.22
N GLU A 253 -10.41 14.04 9.37
CA GLU A 253 -9.86 15.39 9.52
C GLU A 253 -8.51 15.51 8.80
N VAL A 254 -8.39 16.46 7.87
CA VAL A 254 -7.14 16.73 7.15
C VAL A 254 -6.51 18.00 7.70
N THR A 255 -5.43 17.86 8.47
CA THR A 255 -4.69 18.99 9.07
C THR A 255 -3.70 19.68 8.10
N GLY A 256 -3.58 19.15 6.87
CA GLY A 256 -2.69 19.66 5.82
C GLY A 256 -3.45 20.15 4.59
N ASP A 257 -2.79 20.12 3.42
CA ASP A 257 -3.42 20.52 2.15
C ASP A 257 -4.40 19.44 1.67
N ALA A 258 -5.69 19.66 1.94
CA ALA A 258 -6.76 18.75 1.57
C ALA A 258 -6.98 18.64 0.05
N ALA A 259 -6.64 19.69 -0.70
CA ALA A 259 -6.72 19.70 -2.16
C ALA A 259 -5.59 18.87 -2.76
N LEU A 260 -4.37 19.02 -2.24
CA LEU A 260 -3.23 18.19 -2.63
C LEU A 260 -3.49 16.71 -2.31
N LEU A 261 -4.01 16.39 -1.12
CA LEU A 261 -4.38 15.02 -0.79
C LEU A 261 -5.46 14.47 -1.73
N ALA A 262 -6.46 15.28 -2.10
CA ALA A 262 -7.51 14.86 -3.05
C ALA A 262 -6.91 14.58 -4.44
N PHE A 263 -6.03 15.46 -4.90
CA PHE A 263 -5.32 15.33 -6.17
C PHE A 263 -4.49 14.04 -6.23
N TRP A 264 -3.76 13.72 -5.16
CA TRP A 264 -3.00 12.48 -5.04
C TRP A 264 -3.90 11.24 -5.04
N LEU A 265 -5.00 11.24 -4.29
CA LEU A 265 -5.93 10.12 -4.24
C LEU A 265 -6.64 9.87 -5.57
N ASP A 266 -6.93 10.92 -6.34
CA ASP A 266 -7.55 10.83 -7.66
C ASP A 266 -6.61 10.19 -8.71
N ARG A 267 -5.31 10.46 -8.62
CA ARG A 267 -4.30 10.05 -9.62
C ARG A 267 -3.47 8.83 -9.24
N ASN A 268 -3.46 8.48 -7.96
CA ASN A 268 -2.88 7.25 -7.43
C ASN A 268 -3.91 6.32 -6.80
N GLY A 269 -5.20 6.57 -7.04
CA GLY A 269 -6.29 5.66 -6.71
C GLY A 269 -6.42 4.50 -7.70
N PHE A 270 -6.96 3.38 -7.24
CA PHE A 270 -7.44 2.31 -8.09
C PHE A 270 -8.82 2.67 -8.61
N GLY A 271 -8.94 2.82 -9.93
CA GLY A 271 -10.18 3.10 -10.65
C GLY A 271 -10.51 2.01 -11.64
#